data_AF-A0AAP2Z5E2-F1
#
_entry.id   AF-A0AAP2Z5E2-F1
#
_cell.length_a   1.000
_cell.length_b   1.000
_cell.length_c   1.000
_cell.angle_alpha   90.00
_cell.angle_beta   90.00
_cell.angle_gamma   90.00
#
_symmetry.space_group_name_H-M   'P 1'
#
loop_
_entity.id
_entity.type
_entity.pdbx_description
1 polymer ?
#
loop_
_entity_poly.entity_id
_entity_poly.type
_entity_poly.pdbx_seq_one_letter_code
_entity_poly.pdbx_strand_id
1 'polypeptide(L)'
;MSTTTTALRTVREDGLSSLTRRGLAYLALRSPLTNAASRRLYWTVAPRFVRWHHSSALEQYAAPLEPFCVRWVDPADIVRFSRRPYPPDRNRRELFGTVRDGEWDRRSLMETPGSETGVPPRHLFDAETVTETPLYHAIEACIVGDDDWLETPFVRDVIGCLEAGEYPVWGTCRDRRDVIERCRDLETLAVDMICEGYRSQRELVTAGESDRDVVGTFAEEITVDVARDGELLAVGGKHRLCLAKAIGLERIPVSILVRHRDWVERCEQEWFESDGQFREEAV
;
A
#
# COMPACT_ATOMS: atom_id res chain seq x y z
N MET A 1 35.57 -1.51 12.20
CA MET A 1 36.19 -0.34 11.53
C MET A 1 35.91 -0.35 10.01
N SER A 2 34.65 -0.33 9.57
CA SER A 2 34.31 -0.27 8.13
C SER A 2 32.93 0.35 7.89
N THR A 3 32.63 1.43 8.59
CA THR A 3 31.41 2.25 8.39
C THR A 3 31.74 3.73 8.21
N THR A 4 32.93 4.16 8.61
CA THR A 4 33.40 5.55 8.51
C THR A 4 33.83 5.94 7.10
N THR A 5 34.31 5.00 6.29
CA THR A 5 34.90 5.30 4.98
C THR A 5 33.85 5.59 3.90
N THR A 6 32.67 4.94 3.97
CA THR A 6 31.58 5.18 3.02
C THR A 6 30.91 6.54 3.30
N ALA A 7 30.70 6.88 4.57
CA ALA A 7 30.13 8.17 4.97
C ALA A 7 31.00 9.37 4.55
N LEU A 8 32.33 9.24 4.60
CA LEU A 8 33.25 10.31 4.21
C LEU A 8 33.34 10.50 2.68
N ARG A 9 33.06 9.46 1.89
CA ARG A 9 33.09 9.55 0.42
C ARG A 9 31.84 10.27 -0.13
N THR A 10 30.67 10.02 0.44
CA THR A 10 29.42 10.72 0.08
C THR A 10 29.41 12.20 0.49
N VAL A 11 30.18 12.57 1.52
CA VAL A 11 30.32 13.97 1.97
C VAL A 11 31.08 14.84 0.96
N ARG A 12 31.93 14.26 0.11
CA ARG A 12 32.76 15.01 -0.83
C ARG A 12 32.03 15.42 -2.12
N GLU A 13 30.91 14.76 -2.43
CA GLU A 13 30.11 15.02 -3.64
C GLU A 13 28.87 15.90 -3.36
N ASP A 14 28.27 15.82 -2.16
CA ASP A 14 26.98 16.48 -1.89
C ASP A 14 27.03 17.82 -1.13
N GLY A 15 28.20 18.33 -0.76
CA GLY A 15 28.37 19.65 -0.14
C GLY A 15 27.74 19.85 1.26
N LEU A 16 28.21 20.88 1.97
CA LEU A 16 27.74 21.28 3.32
C LEU A 16 26.24 21.63 3.39
N SER A 17 25.62 21.99 2.26
CA SER A 17 24.19 22.30 2.15
C SER A 17 23.30 21.06 2.26
N SER A 18 23.76 19.89 1.80
CA SER A 18 23.01 18.64 1.96
C SER A 18 22.97 18.18 3.41
N LEU A 19 24.09 18.32 4.14
CA LEU A 19 24.21 17.93 5.56
C LEU A 19 23.37 18.82 6.48
N THR A 20 23.34 20.12 6.24
CA THR A 20 22.50 21.06 7.00
C THR A 20 21.01 20.82 6.73
N ARG A 21 20.63 20.54 5.48
CA ARG A 21 19.27 20.12 5.11
C ARG A 21 18.90 18.76 5.73
N ARG A 22 19.84 17.80 5.77
CA ARG A 22 19.69 16.48 6.42
C ARG A 22 19.46 16.63 7.93
N GLY A 23 20.22 17.49 8.60
CA GLY A 23 20.06 17.78 10.03
C GLY A 23 18.72 18.45 10.36
N LEU A 24 18.31 19.45 9.57
CA LEU A 24 17.01 20.13 9.73
C LEU A 24 15.82 19.22 9.45
N ALA A 25 15.88 18.39 8.41
CA ALA A 25 14.85 17.39 8.11
C ALA A 25 14.74 16.36 9.24
N TYR A 26 15.87 15.84 9.74
CA TYR A 26 15.91 14.90 10.86
C TYR A 26 15.38 15.51 12.17
N LEU A 27 15.67 16.78 12.44
CA LEU A 27 15.14 17.51 13.59
C LEU A 27 13.63 17.81 13.45
N ALA A 28 13.15 18.12 12.24
CA ALA A 28 11.72 18.31 11.96
C ALA A 28 10.93 16.99 12.07
N LEU A 29 11.52 15.86 11.65
CA LEU A 29 10.97 14.51 11.85
C LEU A 29 10.89 14.10 13.33
N ARG A 30 11.70 14.72 14.21
CA ARG A 30 11.73 14.47 15.66
C ARG A 30 10.89 15.45 16.49
N SER A 31 10.35 16.50 15.87
CA SER A 31 9.46 17.44 16.57
C SER A 31 8.13 16.73 16.82
N PRO A 32 7.62 16.70 18.06
CA PRO A 32 6.34 16.07 18.31
C PRO A 32 5.30 16.80 17.44
N LEU A 33 4.47 16.03 16.75
CA LEU A 33 3.42 16.47 15.81
C LEU A 33 2.30 17.24 16.53
N THR A 34 2.64 18.20 17.38
CA THR A 34 1.74 18.79 18.39
C THR A 34 1.21 20.16 18.00
N ASN A 35 1.74 20.83 16.97
CA ASN A 35 1.15 22.09 16.48
C ASN A 35 1.14 22.22 14.94
N ALA A 36 0.25 23.07 14.44
CA ALA A 36 0.00 23.22 13.00
C ALA A 36 1.22 23.71 12.20
N ALA A 37 2.09 24.51 12.83
CA ALA A 37 3.27 25.06 12.16
C ALA A 37 4.37 24.01 11.96
N SER A 38 4.64 23.18 12.98
CA SER A 38 5.57 22.05 12.87
C SER A 38 5.06 21.00 11.89
N ARG A 39 3.74 20.74 11.88
CA ARG A 39 3.09 19.84 10.91
C ARG A 39 3.24 20.34 9.47
N ARG A 40 3.03 21.64 9.20
CA ARG A 40 3.24 22.22 7.86
C ARG A 40 4.70 22.12 7.42
N LEU A 41 5.64 22.40 8.32
CA LEU A 41 7.06 22.27 8.03
C LEU A 41 7.45 20.82 7.74
N TYR A 42 6.95 19.87 8.55
CA TYR A 42 7.12 18.44 8.35
C TYR A 42 6.66 18.02 6.94
N TRP A 43 5.42 18.36 6.55
CA TRP A 43 4.88 17.99 5.23
C TRP A 43 5.56 18.69 4.05
N THR A 44 6.29 19.78 4.29
CA THR A 44 7.10 20.47 3.27
C THR A 44 8.45 19.77 3.04
N VAL A 45 9.01 19.15 4.07
CA VAL A 45 10.39 18.64 4.07
C VAL A 45 10.44 17.11 4.01
N ALA A 46 9.60 16.43 4.78
CA ALA A 46 9.61 14.98 4.93
C ALA A 46 9.42 14.22 3.60
N PRO A 47 8.54 14.63 2.66
CA PRO A 47 8.40 13.90 1.39
C PRO A 47 9.69 13.84 0.57
N ARG A 48 10.50 14.90 0.57
CA ARG A 48 11.80 14.91 -0.14
C ARG A 48 12.82 13.99 0.52
N PHE A 49 12.86 13.99 1.85
CA PHE A 49 13.77 13.14 2.61
C PHE A 49 13.40 11.65 2.46
N VAL A 50 12.10 11.34 2.59
CA VAL A 50 11.55 10.00 2.44
C VAL A 50 11.77 9.48 1.02
N ARG A 51 11.52 10.30 0.00
CA ARG A 51 11.84 9.97 -1.40
C ARG A 51 13.30 9.56 -1.53
N TRP A 52 14.22 10.41 -1.10
CA TRP A 52 15.66 10.13 -1.15
C TRP A 52 16.07 8.86 -0.40
N HIS A 53 15.43 8.54 0.73
CA HIS A 53 15.78 7.36 1.50
C HIS A 53 15.32 6.04 0.87
N HIS A 54 14.20 6.07 0.12
CA HIS A 54 13.61 4.89 -0.51
C HIS A 54 13.81 4.83 -2.03
N SER A 55 14.47 5.81 -2.64
CA SER A 55 14.70 5.86 -4.10
C SER A 55 15.92 5.07 -4.56
N SER A 56 16.72 4.49 -3.66
CA SER A 56 18.03 3.90 -4.02
C SER A 56 17.96 2.82 -5.10
N ALA A 57 16.89 2.01 -5.15
CA ALA A 57 16.70 1.01 -6.20
C ALA A 57 16.17 1.60 -7.52
N LEU A 58 15.53 2.77 -7.49
CA LEU A 58 15.04 3.47 -8.69
C LEU A 58 16.09 4.43 -9.27
N GLU A 59 17.02 4.92 -8.44
CA GLU A 59 18.11 5.83 -8.85
C GLU A 59 19.06 5.23 -9.89
N GLN A 60 19.08 3.90 -10.04
CA GLN A 60 19.85 3.24 -11.08
C GLN A 60 19.23 3.36 -12.48
N TYR A 61 17.98 3.83 -12.58
CA TYR A 61 17.25 4.00 -13.84
C TYR A 61 17.11 5.48 -14.19
N ALA A 62 17.22 5.80 -15.48
CA ALA A 62 17.09 7.17 -15.97
C ALA A 62 15.64 7.67 -15.99
N ALA A 63 14.66 6.76 -16.10
CA ALA A 63 13.24 7.11 -16.05
C ALA A 63 12.88 7.73 -14.67
N PRO A 64 12.15 8.85 -14.62
CA PRO A 64 11.79 9.53 -13.38
C PRO A 64 10.64 8.82 -12.66
N LEU A 65 10.87 7.59 -12.19
CA LEU A 65 9.88 6.79 -11.47
C LEU A 65 9.74 7.25 -10.01
N GLU A 66 8.50 7.48 -9.58
CA GLU A 66 8.23 8.09 -8.27
C GLU A 66 7.87 7.02 -7.22
N PRO A 67 8.70 6.80 -6.18
CA PRO A 67 8.44 5.76 -5.18
C PRO A 67 7.22 6.08 -4.29
N PHE A 68 6.94 7.36 -4.08
CA PHE A 68 5.82 7.84 -3.26
C PHE A 68 4.90 8.72 -4.11
N CYS A 69 4.08 8.07 -4.91
CA CYS A 69 2.97 8.69 -5.63
C CYS A 69 1.65 8.02 -5.25
N VAL A 70 0.57 8.81 -5.34
CA VAL A 70 -0.79 8.28 -5.33
C VAL A 70 -1.28 8.36 -6.77
N ARG A 71 -1.74 7.24 -7.33
CA ARG A 71 -2.39 7.20 -8.65
C ARG A 71 -3.87 6.93 -8.46
N TRP A 72 -4.71 7.61 -9.23
CA TRP A 72 -6.14 7.36 -9.26
C TRP A 72 -6.44 6.41 -10.42
N VAL A 73 -6.89 5.21 -10.10
CA VAL A 73 -7.12 4.12 -11.05
C VAL A 73 -8.54 3.61 -10.93
N ASP A 74 -9.05 2.96 -11.98
CA ASP A 74 -10.32 2.24 -11.89
C ASP A 74 -10.12 0.99 -11.01
N PRO A 75 -10.92 0.77 -9.95
CA PRO A 75 -10.87 -0.47 -9.19
C PRO A 75 -10.97 -1.73 -10.06
N ALA A 76 -11.67 -1.68 -11.20
CA ALA A 76 -11.82 -2.79 -12.13
C ALA A 76 -10.48 -3.27 -12.71
N ASP A 77 -9.49 -2.38 -12.87
CA ASP A 77 -8.16 -2.71 -13.40
C ASP A 77 -7.33 -3.58 -12.44
N ILE A 78 -7.67 -3.57 -11.14
CA ILE A 78 -6.99 -4.38 -10.13
C ILE A 78 -7.72 -5.72 -9.99
N VAL A 79 -7.37 -6.68 -10.85
CA VAL A 79 -8.06 -7.96 -10.94
C VAL A 79 -7.49 -9.00 -9.97
N ARG A 80 -6.16 -9.12 -9.91
CA ARG A 80 -5.46 -10.20 -9.20
C ARG A 80 -4.64 -9.68 -8.02
N PHE A 81 -4.24 -10.59 -7.14
CA PHE A 81 -3.31 -10.29 -6.05
C PHE A 81 -1.87 -10.44 -6.49
N SER A 82 -0.99 -9.66 -5.86
CA SER A 82 0.44 -9.88 -5.93
C SER A 82 0.76 -11.26 -5.39
N ARG A 83 1.50 -12.06 -6.17
CA ARG A 83 1.89 -13.41 -5.77
C ARG A 83 3.21 -13.42 -5.03
N ARG A 84 3.65 -12.30 -4.44
CA ARG A 84 4.79 -12.29 -3.48
C ARG A 84 4.47 -13.17 -2.25
N PRO A 85 5.50 -13.63 -1.51
CA PRO A 85 5.29 -14.46 -0.32
C PRO A 85 4.24 -13.87 0.61
N TYR A 86 3.33 -14.72 1.10
CA TYR A 86 2.20 -14.24 1.89
C TYR A 86 2.62 -13.96 3.36
N PRO A 87 2.19 -12.84 3.97
CA PRO A 87 1.40 -11.77 3.36
C PRO A 87 2.29 -10.78 2.57
N PRO A 88 1.88 -10.35 1.37
CA PRO A 88 2.73 -9.54 0.48
C PRO A 88 2.99 -8.12 1.00
N ASP A 89 2.20 -7.64 1.94
CA ASP A 89 2.30 -6.33 2.58
C ASP A 89 3.17 -6.34 3.85
N ARG A 90 3.80 -7.48 4.19
CA ARG A 90 4.77 -7.53 5.29
C ARG A 90 5.88 -6.50 5.07
N ASN A 91 6.17 -5.72 6.11
CA ASN A 91 7.12 -4.60 6.07
C ASN A 91 6.82 -3.58 4.98
N ARG A 92 5.54 -3.33 4.65
CA ARG A 92 5.12 -2.42 3.56
C ARG A 92 5.86 -1.08 3.49
N ARG A 93 6.19 -0.48 4.65
CA ARG A 93 6.93 0.80 4.71
C ARG A 93 8.30 0.72 4.02
N GLU A 94 8.95 -0.43 4.07
CA GLU A 94 10.27 -0.69 3.48
C GLU A 94 10.17 -1.10 2.00
N LEU A 95 8.98 -1.47 1.52
CA LEU A 95 8.78 -1.94 0.16
C LEU A 95 8.67 -0.81 -0.87
N PHE A 96 8.31 0.41 -0.44
CA PHE A 96 8.21 1.56 -1.33
C PHE A 96 9.50 1.81 -2.10
N GLY A 97 9.37 1.97 -3.42
CA GLY A 97 10.49 2.24 -4.31
C GLY A 97 11.34 1.02 -4.65
N THR A 98 10.93 -0.19 -4.27
CA THR A 98 11.71 -1.39 -4.58
C THR A 98 11.39 -1.92 -5.98
N VAL A 99 12.44 -2.42 -6.66
CA VAL A 99 12.34 -3.11 -7.94
C VAL A 99 12.70 -4.57 -7.73
N ARG A 100 11.85 -5.50 -8.19
CA ARG A 100 12.06 -6.93 -8.04
C ARG A 100 11.94 -7.65 -9.37
N ASP A 101 12.67 -8.75 -9.48
CA ASP A 101 12.65 -9.67 -10.62
C ASP A 101 12.02 -11.01 -10.20
N GLY A 102 11.78 -11.90 -11.15
CA GLY A 102 11.25 -13.24 -10.96
C GLY A 102 9.74 -13.36 -11.11
N GLU A 103 9.22 -14.56 -10.86
CA GLU A 103 7.85 -14.97 -11.28
C GLU A 103 6.72 -14.57 -10.32
N TRP A 104 6.93 -13.57 -9.47
CA TRP A 104 5.97 -13.16 -8.44
C TRP A 104 4.71 -12.47 -9.00
N ASP A 105 4.70 -12.13 -10.29
CA ASP A 105 3.57 -11.54 -11.01
C ASP A 105 2.74 -12.57 -11.80
N ARG A 106 3.32 -13.75 -12.08
CA ARG A 106 2.74 -14.77 -12.98
C ARG A 106 2.32 -16.08 -12.32
N ARG A 107 3.00 -16.50 -11.25
CA ARG A 107 2.74 -17.81 -10.62
C ARG A 107 1.31 -17.93 -10.09
N SER A 108 0.80 -19.16 -10.02
CA SER A 108 -0.54 -19.42 -9.49
C SER A 108 -0.62 -19.20 -7.97
N LEU A 109 -1.84 -19.08 -7.44
CA LEU A 109 -2.07 -18.98 -5.99
C LEU A 109 -1.40 -20.14 -5.22
N MET A 110 -1.43 -21.35 -5.79
CA MET A 110 -0.91 -22.58 -5.20
C MET A 110 0.63 -22.61 -5.13
N GLU A 111 1.29 -21.92 -6.07
CA GLU A 111 2.75 -21.83 -6.14
C GLU A 111 3.31 -20.68 -5.31
N THR A 112 2.45 -19.80 -4.80
CA THR A 112 2.87 -18.73 -3.90
C THR A 112 3.38 -19.32 -2.57
N PRO A 113 4.62 -19.00 -2.15
CA PRO A 113 5.19 -19.44 -0.89
C PRO A 113 4.26 -19.15 0.28
N GLY A 114 4.03 -20.19 1.08
CA GLY A 114 3.06 -20.22 2.16
C GLY A 114 3.35 -19.26 3.30
N SER A 115 2.32 -19.08 4.13
CA SER A 115 2.31 -18.27 5.34
C SER A 115 3.24 -18.82 6.42
N GLU A 116 4.04 -17.95 7.02
CA GLU A 116 4.69 -18.22 8.30
C GLU A 116 3.64 -18.29 9.44
N THR A 117 4.05 -18.75 10.62
CA THR A 117 3.22 -18.60 11.83
C THR A 117 3.02 -17.11 12.18
N GLY A 118 1.86 -16.77 12.74
CA GLY A 118 1.57 -15.40 13.16
C GLY A 118 1.15 -14.45 12.03
N VAL A 119 0.53 -14.98 10.97
CA VAL A 119 -0.10 -14.16 9.91
C VAL A 119 -1.55 -14.61 9.68
N PRO A 120 -2.42 -13.74 9.17
CA PRO A 120 -3.82 -14.06 8.88
C PRO A 120 -4.01 -15.30 8.00
N PRO A 121 -4.99 -16.18 8.26
CA PRO A 121 -5.27 -17.33 7.40
C PRO A 121 -5.50 -16.91 5.95
N ARG A 122 -4.65 -17.38 5.05
CA ARG A 122 -4.62 -16.92 3.66
C ARG A 122 -5.95 -17.11 2.91
N HIS A 123 -6.62 -18.23 3.15
CA HIS A 123 -7.87 -18.59 2.47
C HIS A 123 -9.00 -17.57 2.71
N LEU A 124 -8.93 -16.76 3.77
CA LEU A 124 -9.92 -15.73 4.06
C LEU A 124 -9.74 -14.46 3.20
N PHE A 125 -8.52 -14.22 2.69
CA PHE A 125 -8.14 -12.93 2.10
C PHE A 125 -7.48 -13.02 0.72
N ASP A 126 -7.34 -14.22 0.15
CA ASP A 126 -6.62 -14.44 -1.10
C ASP A 126 -7.37 -15.47 -1.95
N ALA A 127 -7.35 -15.25 -3.26
CA ALA A 127 -7.98 -16.08 -4.28
C ALA A 127 -7.27 -15.81 -5.62
N GLU A 128 -7.79 -16.36 -6.73
CA GLU A 128 -7.23 -16.02 -8.04
C GLU A 128 -7.48 -14.55 -8.38
N THR A 129 -8.72 -14.10 -8.21
CA THR A 129 -9.12 -12.69 -8.36
C THR A 129 -9.63 -12.08 -7.05
N VAL A 130 -9.65 -10.74 -6.98
CA VAL A 130 -10.17 -10.02 -5.80
C VAL A 130 -11.63 -10.35 -5.53
N THR A 131 -12.45 -10.48 -6.58
CA THR A 131 -13.88 -10.72 -6.51
C THR A 131 -14.26 -12.15 -6.14
N GLU A 132 -13.30 -13.08 -6.14
CA GLU A 132 -13.50 -14.47 -5.70
C GLU A 132 -13.11 -14.67 -4.23
N THR A 133 -12.64 -13.62 -3.54
CA THR A 133 -12.26 -13.75 -2.14
C THR A 133 -13.49 -13.89 -1.23
N PRO A 134 -13.41 -14.69 -0.15
CA PRO A 134 -14.49 -14.74 0.84
C PRO A 134 -14.81 -13.35 1.44
N LEU A 135 -13.79 -12.51 1.62
CA LEU A 135 -13.97 -11.13 2.04
C LEU A 135 -14.84 -10.32 1.07
N TYR A 136 -14.57 -10.41 -0.25
CA TYR A 136 -15.37 -9.69 -1.24
C TYR A 136 -16.82 -10.14 -1.23
N HIS A 137 -17.08 -11.46 -1.22
CA HIS A 137 -18.44 -11.99 -1.20
C HIS A 137 -19.22 -11.57 0.07
N ALA A 138 -18.55 -11.51 1.23
CA ALA A 138 -19.19 -11.02 2.45
C ALA A 138 -19.52 -9.53 2.36
N ILE A 139 -18.60 -8.71 1.82
CA ILE A 139 -18.86 -7.28 1.57
C ILE A 139 -20.01 -7.10 0.58
N GLU A 140 -20.01 -7.82 -0.53
CA GLU A 140 -21.06 -7.73 -1.55
C GLU A 140 -22.43 -8.11 -0.97
N ALA A 141 -22.52 -9.24 -0.26
CA ALA A 141 -23.77 -9.70 0.36
C ALA A 141 -24.32 -8.72 1.40
N CYS A 142 -23.48 -8.14 2.25
CA CYS A 142 -23.94 -7.27 3.33
C CYS A 142 -24.11 -5.80 2.93
N ILE A 143 -23.28 -5.28 2.03
CA ILE A 143 -23.28 -3.85 1.66
C ILE A 143 -24.16 -3.58 0.44
N VAL A 144 -24.14 -4.45 -0.56
CA VAL A 144 -24.96 -4.32 -1.77
C VAL A 144 -26.27 -5.10 -1.61
N GLY A 145 -26.22 -6.23 -0.92
CA GLY A 145 -27.41 -6.94 -0.45
C GLY A 145 -27.93 -6.40 0.89
N ASP A 146 -28.55 -7.28 1.66
CA ASP A 146 -29.13 -7.00 3.00
C ASP A 146 -28.89 -8.20 3.94
N ASP A 147 -27.81 -8.95 3.69
CA ASP A 147 -27.46 -10.13 4.48
C ASP A 147 -26.81 -9.73 5.82
N ASP A 148 -27.04 -10.54 6.86
CA ASP A 148 -26.37 -10.37 8.15
C ASP A 148 -24.91 -10.84 8.03
N TRP A 149 -23.97 -9.95 8.38
CA TRP A 149 -22.55 -10.25 8.48
C TRP A 149 -22.26 -11.56 9.22
N LEU A 150 -22.95 -11.82 10.33
CA LEU A 150 -22.72 -13.01 11.16
C LEU A 150 -23.08 -14.32 10.47
N GLU A 151 -23.92 -14.28 9.42
CA GLU A 151 -24.31 -15.45 8.65
C GLU A 151 -23.38 -15.69 7.44
N THR A 152 -22.59 -14.69 7.06
CA THR A 152 -21.62 -14.82 5.96
C THR A 152 -20.56 -15.89 6.27
N PRO A 153 -20.16 -16.71 5.28
CA PRO A 153 -19.10 -17.71 5.47
C PRO A 153 -17.80 -17.09 6.01
N PHE A 154 -17.40 -15.93 5.48
CA PHE A 154 -16.18 -15.23 5.91
C PHE A 154 -16.18 -14.91 7.41
N VAL A 155 -17.26 -14.30 7.94
CA VAL A 155 -17.31 -13.91 9.36
C VAL A 155 -17.39 -15.14 10.25
N ARG A 156 -18.14 -16.17 9.86
CA ARG A 156 -18.19 -17.44 10.61
C ARG A 156 -16.82 -18.10 10.69
N ASP A 157 -16.07 -18.13 9.59
CA ASP A 157 -14.72 -18.70 9.56
C ASP A 157 -13.75 -17.87 10.41
N VAL A 158 -13.84 -16.52 10.35
CA VAL A 158 -13.02 -15.65 11.22
C VAL A 158 -13.28 -15.93 12.70
N ILE A 159 -14.56 -15.99 13.11
CA ILE A 159 -14.92 -16.29 14.50
C ILE A 159 -14.41 -17.68 14.89
N GLY A 160 -14.59 -18.67 14.02
CA GLY A 160 -14.12 -20.04 14.25
C GLY A 160 -12.60 -20.12 14.46
N CYS A 161 -11.80 -19.42 13.64
CA CYS A 161 -10.35 -19.34 13.82
C CYS A 161 -9.96 -18.69 15.16
N LEU A 162 -10.63 -17.59 15.55
CA LEU A 162 -10.36 -16.91 16.83
C LEU A 162 -10.73 -17.80 18.02
N GLU A 163 -11.86 -18.50 17.97
CA GLU A 163 -12.29 -19.46 19.00
C GLU A 163 -11.36 -20.67 19.10
N ALA A 164 -10.71 -21.06 17.99
CA ALA A 164 -9.66 -22.08 17.95
C ALA A 164 -8.30 -21.58 18.49
N GLY A 165 -8.19 -20.30 18.85
CA GLY A 165 -6.97 -19.69 19.40
C GLY A 165 -5.98 -19.21 18.33
N GLU A 166 -6.39 -19.13 17.06
CA GLU A 166 -5.57 -18.53 16.02
C GLU A 166 -5.53 -17.00 16.18
N TYR A 167 -4.33 -16.43 16.07
CA TYR A 167 -4.15 -14.98 16.05
C TYR A 167 -2.83 -14.62 15.36
N PRO A 168 -2.80 -13.58 14.50
CA PRO A 168 -3.92 -12.75 14.07
C PRO A 168 -4.80 -13.43 12.99
N VAL A 169 -6.10 -13.09 12.96
CA VAL A 169 -7.04 -13.59 11.93
C VAL A 169 -7.56 -12.44 11.07
N TRP A 170 -8.29 -11.49 11.64
CA TRP A 170 -8.82 -10.34 10.91
C TRP A 170 -8.40 -9.03 11.57
N GLY A 171 -7.29 -8.46 11.11
CA GLY A 171 -6.73 -7.23 11.67
C GLY A 171 -6.34 -7.41 13.14
N THR A 172 -6.90 -6.58 14.02
CA THR A 172 -6.66 -6.61 15.47
C THR A 172 -7.75 -7.33 16.25
N CYS A 173 -8.75 -7.94 15.59
CA CYS A 173 -9.82 -8.65 16.27
C CYS A 173 -9.27 -9.84 17.06
N ARG A 174 -9.71 -9.94 18.32
CA ARG A 174 -9.32 -11.00 19.26
C ARG A 174 -10.47 -11.92 19.63
N ASP A 175 -11.69 -11.43 19.50
CA ASP A 175 -12.89 -12.17 19.84
C ASP A 175 -14.07 -11.78 18.94
N ARG A 176 -15.20 -12.45 19.15
CA ARG A 176 -16.45 -12.22 18.42
C ARG A 176 -16.94 -10.77 18.50
N ARG A 177 -16.72 -10.07 19.63
CA ARG A 177 -17.17 -8.69 19.78
C ARG A 177 -16.36 -7.78 18.86
N ASP A 178 -15.04 -7.95 18.83
CA ASP A 178 -14.18 -7.17 17.93
C ASP A 178 -14.56 -7.40 16.46
N VAL A 179 -14.95 -8.63 16.10
CA VAL A 179 -15.41 -8.96 14.73
C VAL A 179 -16.71 -8.19 14.40
N ILE A 180 -17.68 -8.15 15.31
CA ILE A 180 -18.93 -7.40 15.11
C ILE A 180 -18.65 -5.90 15.00
N GLU A 181 -17.79 -5.35 15.84
CA GLU A 181 -17.37 -3.95 15.76
C GLU A 181 -16.70 -3.67 14.40
N ARG A 182 -15.84 -4.57 13.93
CA ARG A 182 -15.18 -4.45 12.63
C ARG A 182 -16.13 -4.49 11.44
N CYS A 183 -17.23 -5.24 11.50
CA CYS A 183 -18.28 -5.23 10.48
C CYS A 183 -18.98 -3.86 10.42
N ARG A 184 -19.33 -3.28 11.58
CA ARG A 184 -19.93 -1.93 11.65
C ARG A 184 -18.99 -0.86 11.12
N ASP A 185 -17.69 -1.00 11.36
CA ASP A 185 -16.69 -0.09 10.79
C ASP A 185 -16.68 -0.18 9.25
N LEU A 186 -16.86 -1.38 8.68
CA LEU A 186 -16.96 -1.55 7.23
C LEU A 186 -18.25 -0.93 6.66
N GLU A 187 -19.38 -1.08 7.34
CA GLU A 187 -20.65 -0.44 6.95
C GLU A 187 -20.54 1.07 6.97
N THR A 188 -19.95 1.64 8.04
CA THR A 188 -19.73 3.08 8.15
C THR A 188 -18.84 3.58 7.01
N LEU A 189 -17.73 2.87 6.75
CA LEU A 189 -16.84 3.20 5.65
C LEU A 189 -17.52 3.07 4.28
N ALA A 190 -18.41 2.08 4.10
CA ALA A 190 -19.18 1.93 2.88
C ALA A 190 -20.11 3.13 2.65
N VAL A 191 -20.83 3.55 3.69
CA VAL A 191 -21.71 4.73 3.64
C VAL A 191 -20.91 5.98 3.26
N ASP A 192 -19.77 6.21 3.90
CA ASP A 192 -18.89 7.34 3.59
C ASP A 192 -18.43 7.29 2.12
N MET A 193 -18.00 6.12 1.65
CA MET A 193 -17.55 5.92 0.26
C MET A 193 -18.67 6.09 -0.76
N ILE A 194 -19.91 5.70 -0.44
CA ILE A 194 -21.08 5.89 -1.30
C ILE A 194 -21.46 7.37 -1.38
N CYS A 195 -21.46 8.07 -0.24
CA CYS A 195 -21.90 9.46 -0.15
C CYS A 195 -20.87 10.45 -0.71
N GLU A 196 -19.58 10.22 -0.44
CA GLU A 196 -18.51 11.20 -0.70
C GLU A 196 -17.50 10.72 -1.76
N GLY A 197 -17.63 9.47 -2.23
CA GLY A 197 -16.57 8.81 -2.99
C GLY A 197 -15.39 8.43 -2.09
N TYR A 198 -14.28 8.01 -2.71
CA TYR A 198 -13.10 7.62 -1.94
C TYR A 198 -12.29 8.85 -1.51
N ARG A 199 -12.04 9.00 -0.20
CA ARG A 199 -11.08 9.98 0.34
C ARG A 199 -9.72 9.34 0.58
N SER A 200 -8.69 9.82 -0.11
CA SER A 200 -7.31 9.32 0.05
C SER A 200 -6.79 9.58 1.46
N GLN A 201 -5.84 8.76 1.92
CA GLN A 201 -5.21 8.99 3.22
C GLN A 201 -4.50 10.34 3.29
N ARG A 202 -4.01 10.84 2.15
CA ARG A 202 -3.41 12.17 2.04
C ARG A 202 -4.42 13.28 2.27
N GLU A 203 -5.66 13.13 1.81
CA GLU A 203 -6.73 14.08 2.06
C GLU A 203 -7.12 14.10 3.54
N LEU A 204 -7.25 12.94 4.18
CA LEU A 204 -7.52 12.84 5.63
C LEU A 204 -6.45 13.53 6.47
N VAL A 205 -5.17 13.31 6.12
CA VAL A 205 -4.06 14.02 6.76
C VAL A 205 -4.12 15.52 6.48
N THR A 206 -4.45 15.96 5.26
CA THR A 206 -4.52 17.38 4.93
C THR A 206 -5.66 18.08 5.67
N ALA A 207 -6.78 17.38 5.86
CA ALA A 207 -7.93 17.84 6.64
C ALA A 207 -7.72 17.81 8.16
N GLY A 208 -6.63 17.17 8.63
CA GLY A 208 -6.33 17.04 10.06
C GLY A 208 -7.07 15.91 10.77
N GLU A 209 -7.72 15.02 10.01
CA GLU A 209 -8.47 13.85 10.50
C GLU A 209 -7.55 12.64 10.76
N SER A 210 -6.28 12.73 10.34
CA SER A 210 -5.25 11.72 10.61
C SER A 210 -3.92 12.38 10.96
N ASP A 211 -3.12 11.79 11.85
CA ASP A 211 -1.81 12.27 12.30
C ASP A 211 -0.63 11.48 11.73
N ARG A 212 -0.88 10.63 10.73
CA ARG A 212 0.13 9.76 10.13
C ARG A 212 1.30 10.53 9.53
N ASP A 213 2.46 9.90 9.58
CA ASP A 213 3.68 10.35 8.90
C ASP A 213 3.57 10.14 7.37
N VAL A 214 4.53 10.67 6.59
CA VAL A 214 4.51 10.56 5.11
C VAL A 214 4.41 9.10 4.67
N VAL A 215 5.32 8.24 5.14
CA VAL A 215 5.41 6.84 4.70
C VAL A 215 4.15 6.08 5.09
N GLY A 216 3.66 6.28 6.31
CA GLY A 216 2.44 5.70 6.85
C GLY A 216 1.21 6.14 6.09
N THR A 217 1.17 7.37 5.58
CA THR A 217 0.07 7.84 4.74
C THR A 217 -0.01 7.04 3.44
N PHE A 218 1.11 6.82 2.75
CA PHE A 218 1.13 5.98 1.53
C PHE A 218 0.91 4.50 1.86
N ALA A 219 1.48 4.01 2.97
CA ALA A 219 1.36 2.63 3.43
C ALA A 219 -0.06 2.24 3.84
N GLU A 220 -0.86 3.23 4.26
CA GLU A 220 -2.27 3.07 4.58
C GLU A 220 -3.17 3.41 3.39
N GLU A 221 -2.65 3.65 2.18
CA GLU A 221 -3.51 3.67 0.99
C GLU A 221 -3.85 2.24 0.53
N ILE A 222 -4.71 2.06 -0.49
CA ILE A 222 -4.74 0.79 -1.22
C ILE A 222 -3.36 0.62 -1.88
N THR A 223 -2.66 -0.46 -1.55
CA THR A 223 -1.32 -0.69 -2.07
C THR A 223 -1.34 -1.75 -3.16
N VAL A 224 -0.59 -1.48 -4.23
CA VAL A 224 -0.43 -2.36 -5.38
C VAL A 224 1.04 -2.59 -5.71
N ASP A 225 1.32 -3.68 -6.40
CA ASP A 225 2.57 -3.89 -7.13
C ASP A 225 2.31 -3.73 -8.64
N VAL A 226 3.35 -3.42 -9.41
CA VAL A 226 3.29 -3.35 -10.88
C VAL A 226 3.96 -4.58 -11.49
N ALA A 227 3.18 -5.42 -12.17
CA ALA A 227 3.65 -6.60 -12.87
C ALA A 227 4.57 -6.26 -14.06
N ARG A 228 5.20 -7.28 -14.66
CA ARG A 228 6.16 -7.06 -15.74
C ARG A 228 5.55 -6.45 -17.01
N ASP A 229 4.27 -6.68 -17.24
CA ASP A 229 3.49 -6.11 -18.34
C ASP A 229 2.89 -4.74 -18.01
N GLY A 230 2.80 -4.37 -16.74
CA GLY A 230 2.19 -3.13 -16.26
C GLY A 230 0.90 -3.35 -15.47
N GLU A 231 0.40 -4.59 -15.35
CA GLU A 231 -0.79 -4.89 -14.56
C GLU A 231 -0.62 -4.50 -13.08
N LEU A 232 -1.66 -3.91 -12.50
CA LEU A 232 -1.71 -3.58 -11.08
C LEU A 232 -2.18 -4.78 -10.27
N LEU A 233 -1.34 -5.25 -9.35
CA LEU A 233 -1.59 -6.41 -8.51
C LEU A 233 -1.90 -5.98 -7.07
N ALA A 234 -3.05 -6.37 -6.53
CA ALA A 234 -3.48 -6.01 -5.18
C ALA A 234 -2.52 -6.55 -4.11
N VAL A 235 -2.11 -5.71 -3.16
CA VAL A 235 -1.23 -6.07 -2.05
C VAL A 235 -1.93 -5.86 -0.71
N GLY A 236 -2.26 -4.61 -0.40
CA GLY A 236 -2.85 -4.18 0.87
C GLY A 236 -4.06 -3.27 0.67
N GLY A 237 -4.74 -2.94 1.77
CA GLY A 237 -6.00 -2.18 1.70
C GLY A 237 -7.18 -3.01 1.16
N LYS A 238 -7.11 -4.35 1.27
CA LYS A 238 -8.09 -5.30 0.71
C LYS A 238 -9.55 -4.94 1.01
N HIS A 239 -9.86 -4.53 2.26
CA HIS A 239 -11.22 -4.09 2.64
C HIS A 239 -11.74 -2.96 1.77
N ARG A 240 -10.93 -1.91 1.58
CA ARG A 240 -11.28 -0.73 0.81
C ARG A 240 -11.37 -1.03 -0.68
N LEU A 241 -10.49 -1.88 -1.20
CA LEU A 241 -10.57 -2.33 -2.59
C LEU A 241 -11.85 -3.15 -2.84
N CYS A 242 -12.18 -4.08 -1.93
CA CYS A 242 -13.41 -4.88 -2.05
C CYS A 242 -14.65 -4.01 -1.96
N LEU A 243 -14.70 -3.06 -1.01
CA LEU A 243 -15.78 -2.07 -0.90
C LEU A 243 -15.92 -1.26 -2.19
N ALA A 244 -14.82 -0.67 -2.68
CA ALA A 244 -14.82 0.14 -3.89
C ALA A 244 -15.35 -0.62 -5.11
N LYS A 245 -14.95 -1.90 -5.26
CA LYS A 245 -15.45 -2.78 -6.31
C LYS A 245 -16.93 -3.11 -6.14
N ALA A 246 -17.37 -3.44 -4.91
CA ALA A 246 -18.75 -3.84 -4.65
C ALA A 246 -19.74 -2.68 -4.88
N ILE A 247 -19.40 -1.47 -4.45
CA ILE A 247 -20.27 -0.28 -4.64
C ILE A 247 -20.10 0.37 -6.02
N GLY A 248 -19.17 -0.10 -6.84
CA GLY A 248 -18.95 0.39 -8.20
C GLY A 248 -18.32 1.78 -8.29
N LEU A 249 -17.31 2.09 -7.46
CA LEU A 249 -16.56 3.34 -7.61
C LEU A 249 -15.76 3.36 -8.91
N GLU A 250 -15.78 4.50 -9.61
CA GLU A 250 -15.03 4.67 -10.86
C GLU A 250 -13.53 4.89 -10.63
N ARG A 251 -13.14 5.45 -9.49
CA ARG A 251 -11.73 5.77 -9.20
C ARG A 251 -11.37 5.61 -7.73
N ILE A 252 -10.21 5.02 -7.49
CA ILE A 252 -9.59 4.90 -6.16
C ILE A 252 -8.13 5.34 -6.19
N PRO A 253 -7.64 5.92 -5.09
CA PRO A 253 -6.22 6.19 -4.92
C PRO A 253 -5.47 4.90 -4.57
N VAL A 254 -4.37 4.65 -5.27
CA VAL A 254 -3.44 3.56 -5.00
C VAL A 254 -2.02 4.07 -4.83
N SER A 255 -1.23 3.37 -4.01
CA SER A 255 0.21 3.59 -3.89
C SER A 255 0.98 2.34 -4.31
N ILE A 256 2.11 2.54 -4.98
CA ILE A 256 2.91 1.46 -5.56
C ILE A 256 4.01 1.05 -4.59
N LEU A 257 4.03 -0.22 -4.19
CA LEU A 257 5.08 -0.79 -3.36
C LEU A 257 6.24 -1.28 -4.25
N VAL A 258 6.01 -2.36 -4.98
CA VAL A 258 7.03 -3.03 -5.81
C VAL A 258 6.74 -2.83 -7.29
N ARG A 259 7.79 -2.61 -8.08
CA ARG A 259 7.73 -2.67 -9.55
C ARG A 259 8.52 -3.86 -10.06
N HIS A 260 8.02 -4.53 -11.09
CA HIS A 260 8.79 -5.55 -11.78
C HIS A 260 9.94 -4.92 -12.59
N ARG A 261 11.10 -5.57 -12.59
CA ARG A 261 12.29 -5.11 -13.30
C ARG A 261 12.03 -4.85 -14.78
N ASP A 262 11.48 -5.83 -15.49
CA ASP A 262 11.20 -5.68 -16.94
C ASP A 262 10.25 -4.51 -17.26
N TRP A 263 9.32 -4.18 -16.36
CA TRP A 263 8.45 -3.02 -16.53
C TRP A 263 9.26 -1.71 -16.40
N VAL A 264 10.11 -1.63 -15.38
CA VAL A 264 10.99 -0.47 -15.17
C VAL A 264 11.95 -0.27 -16.33
N GLU A 265 12.57 -1.35 -16.82
CA GLU A 265 13.51 -1.30 -17.96
C GLU A 265 12.81 -0.86 -19.25
N ARG A 266 11.55 -1.25 -19.45
CA ARG A 266 10.74 -0.77 -20.57
C ARG A 266 10.39 0.72 -20.44
N CYS A 267 9.99 1.18 -19.25
CA CYS A 267 9.80 2.61 -19.02
C CYS A 267 11.07 3.42 -19.26
N GLU A 268 12.24 2.87 -18.93
CA GLU A 268 13.53 3.49 -19.22
C GLU A 268 13.80 3.59 -20.72
N GLN A 269 13.54 2.53 -21.49
CA GLN A 269 13.65 2.55 -22.95
C GLN A 269 12.73 3.60 -23.57
N GLU A 270 11.45 3.62 -23.18
CA GLU A 270 10.47 4.61 -23.66
C GLU A 270 10.86 6.05 -23.28
N TRP A 271 11.47 6.25 -22.11
CA TRP A 271 11.99 7.55 -21.70
C TRP A 271 13.11 8.05 -22.61
N PHE A 272 14.03 7.18 -23.02
CA PHE A 272 15.10 7.53 -23.96
C PHE A 272 14.57 7.75 -25.38
N GLU A 273 13.61 6.94 -25.83
CA GLU A 273 13.00 7.08 -27.16
C GLU A 273 12.15 8.35 -27.30
N SER A 274 11.59 8.84 -26.20
CA SER A 274 10.75 10.06 -26.16
C SER A 274 11.53 11.36 -25.91
N ASP A 275 12.86 11.34 -25.98
CA ASP A 275 13.74 12.47 -25.61
C ASP A 275 13.40 13.06 -24.22
N GLY A 276 12.99 12.20 -23.28
CA GLY A 276 12.63 12.59 -21.92
C GLY A 276 11.23 13.21 -21.75
N GLN A 277 10.28 12.90 -22.63
CA GLN A 277 8.88 13.31 -22.49
C GLN A 277 7.99 12.28 -21.79
N PHE A 278 8.52 11.10 -21.42
CA PHE A 278 7.74 10.04 -20.79
C PHE A 278 7.20 10.44 -19.41
N ARG A 279 5.91 10.19 -19.20
CA ARG A 279 5.26 10.29 -17.89
C ARG A 279 4.78 8.91 -17.49
N GLU A 280 5.17 8.48 -16.30
CA GLU A 280 4.68 7.26 -15.63
C GLU A 280 3.14 7.29 -15.39
N GLU A 281 2.42 8.33 -15.85
CA GLU A 281 0.96 8.51 -15.75
C GLU A 281 0.14 7.57 -16.66
N ALA A 282 0.78 6.78 -17.52
CA ALA A 282 0.10 5.91 -18.49
C ALA A 282 -0.12 4.45 -18.02
N VAL A 283 0.06 4.16 -16.73
CA VAL A 283 -0.33 2.88 -16.09
C VAL A 283 -1.57 3.09 -15.24
#